data_AF-A0A0F3GZQ6-F1
#
_entry.id   AF-A0A0F3GZQ6-F1
#
_cell.length_a   1.000
_cell.length_b   1.000
_cell.length_c   1.000
_cell.angle_alpha   90.00
_cell.angle_beta   90.00
_cell.angle_gamma   90.00
#
_symmetry.space_group_name_H-M   'P 1'
#
loop_
_entity.id
_entity.type
_entity.pdbx_description
1 polymer ?
#
loop_
_entity_poly.entity_id
_entity_poly.type
_entity_poly.pdbx_seq_one_letter_code
_entity_poly.pdbx_strand_id
1 'polypeptide(L)' 'MKLLIAKTVAIGEPSLAETVKVGDKSVPDLLFAQQAQANHFEIVDEVAKTMGGTATLFVKSGNDFVRVSTNV' A
#
# COMPACT_ATOMS: atom_id res chain seq x y z
N MET A 1 0.58 -3.61 14.14
CA MET A 1 -0.45 -3.68 13.08
C MET A 1 -1.56 -2.63 13.18
N LYS A 2 -2.08 -2.28 14.38
CA LYS A 2 -3.21 -1.33 14.49
C LYS A 2 -2.96 0.06 13.87
N LEU A 3 -1.73 0.59 13.93
CA LEU A 3 -1.45 1.93 13.42
C LEU A 3 -1.58 2.04 11.90
N LEU A 4 -1.01 1.09 11.13
CA LEU A 4 -1.08 1.11 9.67
C LEU A 4 -2.54 1.13 9.22
N ILE A 5 -3.36 0.22 9.75
CA ILE A 5 -4.79 0.14 9.44
C ILE A 5 -5.50 1.44 9.85
N ALA A 6 -5.22 1.98 11.04
CA ALA A 6 -5.84 3.22 11.49
C ALA A 6 -5.49 4.42 10.59
N LYS A 7 -4.23 4.53 10.14
CA LYS A 7 -3.79 5.59 9.22
C LYS A 7 -4.45 5.46 7.85
N THR A 8 -4.45 4.26 7.29
CA THR A 8 -5.05 4.03 5.97
C THR A 8 -6.55 4.27 5.99
N VAL A 9 -7.26 3.83 7.04
CA VAL A 9 -8.70 4.11 7.23
C VAL A 9 -8.98 5.60 7.41
N ALA A 10 -8.08 6.35 8.07
CA ALA A 10 -8.21 7.80 8.20
C ALA A 10 -8.05 8.55 6.85
N ILE A 11 -7.34 7.96 5.89
CA ILE A 11 -7.23 8.47 4.51
C ILE A 11 -8.49 8.13 3.72
N GLY A 12 -8.95 6.88 3.83
CA GLY A 12 -10.22 6.43 3.27
C GLY A 12 -10.32 4.91 3.13
N GLU A 13 -11.49 4.47 2.66
CA GLU A 13 -11.72 3.04 2.43
C GLU A 13 -10.78 2.49 1.35
N PRO A 14 -10.27 1.25 1.52
CA PRO A 14 -9.44 0.60 0.53
C PRO A 14 -10.25 0.22 -0.72
N SER A 15 -9.72 0.50 -1.90
CA SER A 15 -10.31 0.07 -3.17
C SER A 15 -9.24 -0.33 -4.18
N LEU A 16 -9.65 -0.99 -5.26
CA LEU A 16 -8.78 -1.34 -6.38
C LEU A 16 -9.05 -0.42 -7.56
N ALA A 17 -8.00 0.05 -8.21
CA ALA A 17 -8.09 0.89 -9.40
C ALA A 17 -7.57 0.16 -10.65
N GLU A 18 -7.30 0.96 -11.69
CA GLU A 18 -6.65 0.53 -12.91
C GLU A 18 -5.35 -0.22 -12.64
N THR A 19 -4.97 -1.05 -13.60
CA THR A 19 -3.76 -1.85 -13.49
C THR A 19 -2.52 -0.98 -13.67
N VAL A 20 -1.56 -1.14 -12.76
CA VAL A 20 -0.29 -0.42 -12.75
C VAL A 20 0.88 -1.40 -12.74
N LYS A 21 2.04 -0.93 -13.20
CA LYS A 21 3.26 -1.74 -13.23
C LYS A 21 4.02 -1.59 -11.91
N VAL A 22 4.31 -2.73 -11.27
CA VAL A 22 5.14 -2.84 -10.07
C VAL A 22 6.26 -3.83 -10.37
N GLY A 23 7.47 -3.32 -10.62
CA GLY A 23 8.56 -4.12 -11.18
C GLY A 23 8.15 -4.70 -12.53
N ASP A 24 8.21 -6.02 -12.69
CA ASP A 24 7.80 -6.73 -13.91
C ASP A 24 6.35 -7.23 -13.88
N LYS A 25 5.59 -6.90 -12.83
CA LYS A 25 4.20 -7.34 -12.67
C LYS A 25 3.23 -6.21 -13.00
N SER A 26 2.15 -6.55 -13.68
CA SER A 26 0.98 -5.68 -13.84
C SER A 26 -0.10 -6.12 -12.84
N VAL A 27 -0.44 -5.24 -11.90
CA VAL A 27 -1.38 -5.53 -10.81
C VAL A 27 -2.38 -4.38 -10.64
N PRO A 28 -3.60 -4.61 -10.12
CA PRO A 28 -4.49 -3.52 -9.75
C PRO A 28 -3.81 -2.59 -8.75
N ASP A 29 -3.94 -1.28 -8.91
CA ASP A 29 -3.44 -0.36 -7.88
C ASP A 29 -4.31 -0.45 -6.62
N LEU A 30 -3.65 -0.43 -5.46
CA LEU A 30 -4.34 -0.30 -4.18
C LEU A 30 -4.54 1.18 -3.91
N LEU A 31 -5.79 1.61 -3.71
CA LEU A 31 -6.10 2.96 -3.30
C LEU A 31 -6.52 2.98 -1.83
N PHE A 32 -6.21 4.10 -1.16
CA PHE A 32 -6.98 4.57 -0.01
C PHE A 32 -7.68 5.87 -0.42
N ALA A 33 -9.01 5.84 -0.49
CA ALA A 33 -9.80 6.85 -1.21
C ALA A 33 -9.31 7.05 -2.66
N GLN A 34 -8.61 8.15 -2.94
CA GLN A 34 -8.07 8.50 -4.27
C GLN A 34 -6.53 8.43 -4.32
N GLN A 35 -5.88 7.96 -3.26
CA GLN A 35 -4.42 7.92 -3.16
C GLN A 35 -3.89 6.55 -3.58
N ALA A 36 -3.23 6.51 -4.74
CA ALA A 36 -2.50 5.36 -5.24
C ALA A 36 -1.37 4.93 -4.30
N GLN A 37 -1.18 3.63 -4.13
CA GLN A 37 -0.17 3.07 -3.23
C GLN A 37 0.93 2.30 -3.97
N ALA A 38 0.72 1.91 -5.23
CA ALA A 38 1.77 1.28 -6.00
C ALA A 38 2.95 2.22 -6.26
N ASN A 39 4.14 1.82 -5.80
CA ASN A 39 5.37 2.61 -5.88
C ASN A 39 5.31 3.97 -5.13
N HIS A 40 4.34 4.16 -4.24
CA HIS A 40 4.19 5.31 -3.35
C HIS A 40 4.50 4.89 -1.91
N PHE A 41 5.37 5.63 -1.21
CA PHE A 41 5.98 5.18 0.05
C PHE A 41 5.57 6.03 1.27
N GLU A 42 4.81 7.09 1.07
CA GLU A 42 4.49 8.10 2.07
C GLU A 42 3.81 7.49 3.30
N ILE A 43 2.82 6.60 3.11
CA ILE A 43 2.12 5.95 4.21
C ILE A 43 3.05 5.00 4.99
N VAL A 44 3.82 4.16 4.28
CA VAL A 44 4.69 3.16 4.92
C VAL A 44 5.85 3.85 5.67
N ASP A 45 6.38 4.93 5.12
CA ASP A 45 7.39 5.78 5.77
C ASP A 45 6.83 6.46 7.02
N GLU A 46 5.62 7.00 6.97
CA GLU A 46 5.00 7.67 8.12
C GLU A 46 4.74 6.67 9.26
N VAL A 47 4.28 5.47 8.93
CA VAL A 47 4.10 4.38 9.91
C VAL A 47 5.43 4.01 10.55
N ALA A 48 6.48 3.85 9.74
CA ALA A 48 7.82 3.53 10.22
C ALA A 48 8.40 4.63 11.11
N LYS A 49 8.22 5.91 10.75
CA LYS A 49 8.60 7.05 11.60
C LYS A 49 7.88 7.06 12.94
N THR A 50 6.62 6.61 12.97
CA THR A 50 5.79 6.65 14.18
C THR A 50 6.04 5.49 15.13
N MET A 51 6.20 4.27 14.60
CA MET A 51 6.33 3.05 15.42
C MET A 51 7.73 2.44 15.44
N GLY A 52 8.64 2.92 14.58
CA GLY A 52 9.86 2.21 14.24
C GLY A 52 9.60 0.99 13.35
N GLY A 53 10.62 0.57 12.61
CA GLY A 53 10.60 -0.64 11.78
C GLY A 53 10.13 -0.44 10.34
N THR A 54 9.64 -1.52 9.74
CA THR A 54 9.24 -1.58 8.32
C THR A 54 7.74 -1.84 8.19
N ALA A 55 7.09 -1.08 7.32
CA ALA A 55 5.74 -1.32 6.83
C ALA A 55 5.78 -1.79 5.37
N THR A 56 4.82 -2.62 5.01
CA THR A 56 4.70 -3.17 3.65
C THR A 56 3.23 -3.29 3.28
N LEU A 57 2.89 -2.79 2.09
CA LEU A 57 1.56 -2.93 1.50
C LEU A 57 1.60 -3.98 0.39
N PHE A 58 0.55 -4.80 0.34
CA PHE A 58 0.34 -5.83 -0.68
C PHE A 58 -1.03 -5.65 -1.32
N VAL A 59 -1.11 -5.93 -2.61
CA VAL A 59 -2.39 -6.05 -3.33
C VAL A 59 -2.58 -7.49 -3.79
N LYS A 60 -3.84 -7.95 -3.81
CA LYS A 60 -4.18 -9.25 -4.39
C LYS A 60 -4.28 -9.12 -5.91
N SER A 61 -3.54 -9.94 -6.64
CA SER A 61 -3.58 -10.04 -8.10
C SER A 61 -3.78 -11.50 -8.49
N GLY A 62 -5.01 -11.84 -8.91
CA GLY A 62 -5.40 -13.24 -9.13
C GLY A 62 -5.34 -14.05 -7.82
N ASN A 63 -4.44 -15.03 -7.77
CA ASN A 63 -4.22 -15.87 -6.58
C ASN A 63 -3.02 -15.42 -5.73
N ASP A 64 -2.27 -14.41 -6.17
CA ASP A 64 -1.04 -13.96 -5.52
C ASP A 64 -1.25 -12.66 -4.74
N PHE A 65 -0.42 -12.44 -3.72
CA PHE A 65 -0.23 -11.13 -3.11
C PHE A 65 1.08 -10.52 -3.59
N VAL A 66 0.99 -9.35 -4.21
CA VAL A 66 2.15 -8.64 -4.75
C VAL A 66 2.45 -7.45 -3.87
N ARG A 67 3.72 -7.33 -3.44
CA ARG A 67 4.21 -6.17 -2.69
C ARG A 67 4.16 -4.93 -3.58
N VAL A 68 3.41 -3.92 -3.18
CA VAL A 68 3.23 -2.67 -3.96
C VAL A 68 3.97 -1.47 -3.36
N SER A 69 4.26 -1.51 -2.06
CA SER A 69 5.03 -0.47 -1.36
C SER A 69 5.68 -1.02 -0.09
N THR A 70 6.91 -0.56 0.20
CA THR A 70 7.66 -0.91 1.41
C THR A 70 8.74 0.12 1.70
N ASN A 71 9.02 0.40 2.98
CA ASN A 71 10.12 1.26 3.40
C ASN A 71 11.29 0.43 3.95
N VAL A 72 12.54 0.90 3.79
CA VAL A 72 13.77 0.28 4.30
C VAL A 72 14.63 1.24 5.10
#